data_AF-W1DM83-F1
#
_entry.id   AF-W1DM83-F1
#
_cell.length_a   1.000
_cell.length_b   1.000
_cell.length_c   1.000
_cell.angle_alpha   90.00
_cell.angle_beta   90.00
_cell.angle_gamma   90.00
#
_symmetry.space_group_name_H-M   'P 1'
#
loop_
_entity.id
_entity.type
_entity.pdbx_description
1 polymer ?
#
loop_
_entity_poly.entity_id
_entity_poly.type
_entity_poly.pdbx_seq_one_letter_code
_entity_poly.pdbx_strand_id
1 'polypeptide(L)'
;MQLWLEHLVYCSSGGTGESRLFVRKEGEWRFPALAPAEAQAYLNELVDGYLLGMSQPLLLLPESGGAWLKACYDAEKDVILMDEETQQKARSKFLQTYEGNMVVSGEGADIWYQRLWRSLEPAHYEEIIAQTQRYLLPLYRYHRSTQI
;
A
#
# COMPACT_ATOMS: atom_id res chain seq x y z
N MET A 1 -2.05 1.76 -6.26
CA MET A 1 -1.99 3.20 -5.93
C MET A 1 -2.60 4.08 -7.01
N GLN A 2 -2.16 4.00 -8.27
CA GLN A 2 -2.66 4.89 -9.33
C GLN A 2 -4.20 4.97 -9.44
N LEU A 3 -4.88 3.83 -9.64
CA LEU A 3 -6.35 3.79 -9.71
C LEU A 3 -7.01 4.41 -8.46
N TRP A 4 -6.43 4.22 -7.28
CA TRP A 4 -6.98 4.75 -6.04
C TRP A 4 -6.95 6.28 -6.02
N LEU A 5 -5.83 6.89 -6.41
CA LEU A 5 -5.72 8.35 -6.53
C LEU A 5 -6.75 8.90 -7.54
N GLU A 6 -6.86 8.28 -8.72
CA GLU A 6 -7.84 8.66 -9.73
C GLU A 6 -9.28 8.55 -9.20
N HIS A 7 -9.58 7.48 -8.45
CA HIS A 7 -10.88 7.25 -7.84
C HIS A 7 -11.22 8.28 -6.75
N LEU A 8 -10.26 8.66 -5.92
CA LEU A 8 -10.44 9.71 -4.91
C LEU A 8 -10.75 11.07 -5.53
N VAL A 9 -10.04 11.44 -6.60
CA VAL A 9 -10.32 12.66 -7.36
C VAL A 9 -11.71 12.61 -8.00
N TYR A 10 -12.09 11.47 -8.57
CA TYR A 10 -13.42 11.28 -9.14
C TYR A 10 -14.54 11.43 -8.10
N CYS A 11 -14.45 10.74 -6.95
CA CYS A 11 -15.47 10.78 -5.91
C CYS A 11 -15.54 12.13 -5.18
N SER A 12 -14.40 12.77 -4.91
CA SER A 12 -14.36 14.14 -4.32
C SER A 12 -14.99 15.18 -5.26
N SER A 13 -14.90 14.96 -6.58
CA SER A 13 -15.56 15.79 -7.60
C SER A 13 -17.07 15.54 -7.73
N GLY A 14 -17.66 14.70 -6.87
CA GLY A 14 -19.09 14.36 -6.87
C GLY A 14 -19.46 13.09 -7.65
N GLY A 15 -18.48 12.34 -8.14
CA GLY A 15 -18.70 11.04 -8.78
C GLY A 15 -19.24 9.99 -7.82
N THR A 16 -20.29 9.27 -8.22
CA THR A 16 -20.95 8.24 -7.38
C THR A 16 -20.80 6.82 -7.94
N GLY A 17 -19.95 6.64 -8.95
CA GLY A 17 -19.65 5.35 -9.58
C GLY A 17 -18.52 4.60 -8.90
N GLU A 18 -18.34 3.34 -9.29
CA GLU A 18 -17.16 2.54 -8.97
C GLU A 18 -16.04 2.75 -9.98
N SER A 19 -14.81 2.39 -9.61
CA SER A 19 -13.66 2.40 -10.53
C SER A 19 -12.98 1.04 -10.54
N ARG A 20 -12.54 0.60 -11.72
CA ARG A 20 -11.98 -0.73 -11.96
C ARG A 20 -10.72 -0.67 -12.81
N LEU A 21 -9.74 -1.50 -12.48
CA LEU A 21 -8.53 -1.74 -13.26
C LEU A 21 -8.35 -3.25 -13.42
N PHE A 22 -8.49 -3.74 -14.64
CA PHE A 22 -8.20 -5.13 -14.98
C PHE A 22 -6.71 -5.30 -15.28
N VAL A 23 -6.07 -6.25 -14.62
CA VAL A 23 -4.67 -6.60 -14.82
C VAL A 23 -4.56 -8.03 -15.35
N ARG A 24 -3.34 -8.46 -15.68
CA ARG A 24 -3.09 -9.82 -16.20
C ARG A 24 -3.49 -10.88 -15.15
N LYS A 25 -3.63 -12.13 -15.61
CA LYS A 25 -3.99 -13.29 -14.78
C LYS A 25 -5.32 -13.12 -14.01
N GLU A 26 -6.32 -12.56 -14.69
CA GLU A 26 -7.66 -12.34 -14.13
C GLU A 26 -7.67 -11.47 -12.87
N GLY A 27 -6.59 -10.71 -12.62
CA GLY A 27 -6.53 -9.79 -11.49
C GLY A 27 -7.36 -8.55 -11.75
N GLU A 28 -7.97 -8.01 -10.70
CA GLU A 28 -8.77 -6.79 -10.74
C GLU A 28 -8.44 -5.94 -9.50
N TRP A 29 -8.37 -4.62 -9.69
CA TRP A 29 -8.59 -3.66 -8.60
C TRP A 29 -9.92 -3.00 -8.81
N ARG A 30 -10.79 -3.09 -7.81
CA ARG A 30 -12.13 -2.52 -7.83
C ARG A 30 -12.39 -1.73 -6.54
N PHE A 31 -12.80 -0.48 -6.69
CA PHE A 31 -13.16 0.41 -5.60
C PHE A 31 -14.62 0.84 -5.72
N PRO A 32 -15.44 0.66 -4.67
CA PRO A 32 -16.80 1.16 -4.63
C PRO A 32 -16.81 2.68 -4.50
N ALA A 33 -17.92 3.30 -4.89
CA ALA A 33 -18.11 4.74 -4.68
C ALA A 33 -17.92 5.13 -3.21
N LEU A 34 -17.21 6.23 -3.00
CA LEU A 34 -17.01 6.85 -1.69
C LEU A 34 -17.87 8.10 -1.55
N ALA A 35 -18.18 8.47 -0.31
CA ALA A 35 -18.76 9.78 -0.04
C ALA A 35 -17.73 10.88 -0.40
N PRO A 36 -18.13 12.02 -1.00
CA PRO A 36 -17.19 13.07 -1.40
C PRO A 36 -16.29 13.56 -0.27
N ALA A 37 -16.83 13.69 0.95
CA ALA A 37 -16.06 14.11 2.13
C ALA A 37 -15.00 13.08 2.55
N GLU A 38 -15.33 11.79 2.47
CA GLU A 38 -14.41 10.68 2.77
C GLU A 38 -13.30 10.59 1.70
N ALA A 39 -13.68 10.71 0.42
CA ALA A 39 -12.74 10.75 -0.68
C ALA A 39 -11.77 11.94 -0.55
N GLN A 40 -12.28 13.11 -0.17
CA GLN A 40 -11.45 14.29 0.06
C GLN A 40 -10.48 14.09 1.23
N ALA A 41 -10.90 13.42 2.31
CA ALA A 41 -10.02 13.15 3.46
C ALA A 41 -8.84 12.26 3.05
N TYR A 42 -9.07 11.16 2.35
CA TYR A 42 -7.98 10.31 1.85
C TYR A 42 -7.13 11.01 0.78
N LEU A 43 -7.73 11.87 -0.06
CA LEU A 43 -6.98 12.64 -1.05
C LEU A 43 -6.02 13.62 -0.35
N ASN A 44 -6.47 14.30 0.71
CA ASN A 44 -5.64 15.20 1.49
C ASN A 44 -4.45 14.46 2.13
N GLU A 45 -4.65 13.25 2.67
CA GLU A 45 -3.54 12.43 3.19
C GLU A 45 -2.47 12.14 2.12
N LEU A 46 -2.88 11.84 0.89
CA LEU A 46 -1.94 11.63 -0.22
C LEU A 46 -1.21 12.92 -0.62
N VAL A 47 -1.90 14.06 -0.61
CA VAL A 47 -1.30 15.37 -0.88
C VAL A 47 -0.29 15.74 0.22
N ASP A 48 -0.62 15.53 1.49
CA ASP A 48 0.28 15.75 2.61
C ASP A 48 1.52 14.84 2.51
N GLY A 49 1.32 13.57 2.15
CA GLY A 49 2.42 12.63 1.88
C GLY A 49 3.31 13.09 0.73
N TYR A 50 2.74 13.62 -0.35
CA TYR A 50 3.50 14.22 -1.45
C TYR A 50 4.32 15.43 -0.97
N LEU A 51 3.71 16.38 -0.25
CA LEU A 51 4.40 17.55 0.28
C LEU A 51 5.55 17.15 1.22
N LEU A 52 5.32 16.18 2.10
CA LEU A 52 6.35 15.64 2.98
C LEU A 52 7.48 14.98 2.17
N GLY A 53 7.13 14.15 1.18
CA GLY A 53 8.05 13.47 0.27
C GLY A 53 8.94 14.41 -0.56
N MET A 54 8.47 15.64 -0.81
CA MET A 54 9.25 16.69 -1.46
C MET A 54 10.28 17.33 -0.52
N SER A 55 10.10 17.24 0.79
CA SER A 55 11.01 17.80 1.80
C SER A 55 12.01 16.78 2.35
N GLN A 56 11.61 15.51 2.43
CA GLN A 56 12.44 14.41 2.89
C GLN A 56 11.99 13.10 2.23
N PRO A 57 12.87 12.09 2.09
CA PRO A 57 12.48 10.79 1.55
C PRO A 57 11.33 10.17 2.35
N LEU A 58 10.18 9.99 1.70
CA LEU A 58 9.05 9.26 2.27
C LEU A 58 9.31 7.76 2.10
N LEU A 59 9.51 7.04 3.20
CA LEU A 59 9.87 5.63 3.17
C LEU A 59 8.65 4.74 2.89
N LEU A 60 8.08 4.87 1.70
CA LEU A 60 6.97 4.07 1.24
C LEU A 60 7.46 3.06 0.21
N LEU A 61 7.34 1.77 0.53
CA LEU A 61 7.69 0.65 -0.35
C LEU A 61 6.40 -0.10 -0.73
N PRO A 62 5.75 0.25 -1.86
CA PRO A 62 4.45 -0.29 -2.22
C PRO A 62 4.39 -1.80 -2.34
N GLU A 63 5.46 -2.45 -2.82
CA GLU A 63 5.45 -3.89 -3.04
C GLU A 63 5.64 -4.66 -1.73
N SER A 64 6.70 -4.34 -0.98
CA SER A 64 7.07 -5.00 0.27
C SER A 64 6.06 -4.67 1.38
N GLY A 65 5.67 -3.41 1.51
CA GLY A 65 4.61 -2.98 2.41
C GLY A 65 3.26 -3.60 2.05
N GLY A 66 2.95 -3.69 0.76
CA GLY A 66 1.76 -4.40 0.28
C GLY A 66 1.78 -5.90 0.60
N ALA A 67 2.94 -6.56 0.49
CA ALA A 67 3.11 -7.97 0.87
C ALA A 67 2.93 -8.19 2.38
N TRP A 68 3.43 -7.26 3.21
CA TRP A 68 3.18 -7.26 4.65
C TRP A 68 1.69 -7.11 4.95
N LEU A 69 1.02 -6.10 4.38
CA LEU A 69 -0.42 -5.88 4.57
C LEU A 69 -1.25 -7.10 4.19
N LYS A 70 -0.99 -7.71 3.04
CA LYS A 70 -1.72 -8.93 2.60
C LYS A 70 -1.58 -10.11 3.57
N ALA A 71 -0.50 -10.14 4.36
CA ALA A 71 -0.24 -11.22 5.30
C ALA A 71 -0.87 -10.98 6.68
N CYS A 72 -1.13 -9.73 7.08
CA CYS A 72 -1.62 -9.39 8.41
C CYS A 72 -2.94 -8.60 8.45
N TYR A 73 -3.44 -8.08 7.34
CA TYR A 73 -4.71 -7.35 7.30
C TYR A 73 -5.89 -8.30 7.11
N ASP A 74 -6.82 -8.28 8.06
CA ASP A 74 -8.10 -9.00 8.01
C ASP A 74 -9.18 -8.04 7.50
N ALA A 75 -9.59 -8.24 6.25
CA ALA A 75 -10.59 -7.40 5.59
C ALA A 75 -12.01 -7.58 6.14
N GLU A 76 -12.33 -8.72 6.77
CA GLU A 76 -13.66 -8.96 7.36
C GLU A 76 -13.82 -8.20 8.67
N LYS A 77 -12.74 -8.12 9.45
CA LYS A 77 -12.73 -7.42 10.74
C LYS A 77 -12.24 -5.97 10.65
N ASP A 78 -11.68 -5.57 9.49
CA ASP A 78 -10.99 -4.30 9.29
C ASP A 78 -9.91 -4.04 10.36
N VAL A 79 -9.09 -5.06 10.63
CA VAL A 79 -8.00 -4.97 11.61
C VAL A 79 -6.70 -5.51 11.06
N ILE A 80 -5.59 -4.96 11.56
CA ILE A 80 -4.27 -5.55 11.39
C ILE A 80 -4.04 -6.51 12.55
N LEU A 81 -3.79 -7.78 12.24
CA LEU A 81 -3.50 -8.83 13.20
C LEU A 81 -2.09 -8.62 13.76
N MET A 82 -2.00 -8.28 15.05
CA MET A 82 -0.75 -7.96 15.74
C MET A 82 -0.17 -9.12 16.56
N ASP A 83 -0.74 -10.32 16.46
CA ASP A 83 -0.16 -11.49 17.12
C ASP A 83 1.22 -11.82 16.55
N GLU A 84 2.09 -12.35 17.41
CA GLU A 84 3.49 -12.57 17.09
C GLU A 84 3.68 -13.48 15.87
N GLU A 85 2.87 -14.54 15.76
CA GLU A 85 2.96 -15.49 14.64
C GLU A 85 2.62 -14.82 13.31
N THR A 86 1.52 -14.07 13.24
CA THR A 86 1.11 -13.34 12.03
C THR A 86 2.12 -12.27 11.67
N GLN A 87 2.65 -11.53 12.64
CA GLN A 87 3.66 -10.49 12.39
C GLN A 87 4.99 -11.07 11.91
N GLN A 88 5.43 -12.21 12.45
CA GLN A 88 6.62 -12.91 11.94
C GLN A 88 6.43 -13.37 10.48
N LYS A 89 5.25 -13.89 10.13
CA LYS A 89 4.90 -14.26 8.75
C LYS A 89 4.87 -13.05 7.83
N ALA A 90 4.24 -11.96 8.26
CA ALA A 90 4.14 -10.73 7.49
C ALA A 90 5.53 -10.10 7.25
N ARG A 91 6.40 -10.09 8.26
CA ARG A 91 7.79 -9.66 8.13
C ARG A 91 8.57 -10.55 7.15
N SER A 92 8.35 -11.86 7.18
CA SER A 92 8.98 -12.79 6.23
C SER A 92 8.54 -12.50 4.79
N LYS A 93 7.25 -12.19 4.59
CA LYS A 93 6.71 -11.79 3.27
C LYS A 93 7.24 -10.45 2.80
N PHE A 94 7.34 -9.48 3.70
CA PHE A 94 8.00 -8.20 3.42
C PHE A 94 9.42 -8.42 2.90
N LEU A 95 10.25 -9.16 3.65
CA LEU A 95 11.65 -9.38 3.30
C LEU A 95 11.80 -10.16 2.00
N GLN A 96 10.95 -11.17 1.78
CA GLN A 96 10.91 -11.92 0.52
C GLN A 96 10.67 -11.00 -0.69
N THR A 97 9.77 -10.03 -0.58
CA THR A 97 9.50 -9.07 -1.65
C THR A 97 10.60 -8.00 -1.77
N TYR A 98 11.15 -7.56 -0.65
CA TYR A 98 12.24 -6.59 -0.62
C TYR A 98 13.53 -7.12 -1.24
N GLU A 99 13.92 -8.36 -0.93
CA GLU A 99 15.15 -8.99 -1.43
C GLU A 99 14.96 -9.61 -2.82
N GLY A 100 13.74 -10.12 -3.10
CA GLY A 100 13.41 -10.82 -4.33
C GLY A 100 13.90 -12.26 -4.33
N ASN A 101 14.23 -12.78 -5.51
CA ASN A 101 14.77 -14.13 -5.69
C ASN A 101 15.80 -14.18 -6.82
N MET A 102 16.28 -15.38 -7.15
CA MET A 102 17.32 -15.59 -8.17
C MET A 102 16.92 -15.16 -9.59
N VAL A 103 15.62 -15.03 -9.87
CA VAL A 103 15.06 -14.73 -11.21
C VAL A 103 14.52 -13.30 -11.28
N VAL A 104 13.89 -12.83 -10.20
CA VAL A 104 13.24 -11.51 -10.12
C VAL A 104 13.88 -10.73 -8.99
N SER A 105 14.42 -9.57 -9.34
CA SER A 105 15.01 -8.64 -8.37
C SER A 105 13.94 -8.08 -7.44
N GLY A 106 14.25 -7.99 -6.14
CA GLY A 106 13.33 -7.42 -5.16
C GLY A 106 13.27 -5.90 -5.20
N GLU A 107 12.28 -5.34 -4.51
CA GLU A 107 12.06 -3.89 -4.46
C GLU A 107 13.28 -3.14 -3.88
N GLY A 108 14.00 -3.74 -2.94
CA GLY A 108 15.22 -3.18 -2.34
C GLY A 108 16.42 -3.08 -3.29
N ALA A 109 16.35 -3.70 -4.47
CA ALA A 109 17.37 -3.55 -5.51
C ALA A 109 17.27 -2.21 -6.27
N ASP A 110 16.20 -1.44 -6.06
CA ASP A 110 16.03 -0.13 -6.68
C ASP A 110 17.12 0.86 -6.21
N ILE A 111 17.73 1.54 -7.18
CA ILE A 111 18.84 2.48 -6.95
C ILE A 111 18.47 3.66 -6.06
N TRP A 112 17.19 4.05 -6.02
CA TRP A 112 16.69 5.14 -5.20
C TRP A 112 16.70 4.76 -3.72
N TYR A 113 16.30 3.53 -3.38
CA TYR A 113 16.37 3.05 -1.99
C TYR A 113 17.81 2.81 -1.55
N GLN A 114 18.66 2.28 -2.43
CA GLN A 114 20.09 2.05 -2.13
C GLN A 114 20.88 3.34 -1.84
N ARG A 115 20.39 4.50 -2.32
CA ARG A 115 20.96 5.81 -1.97
C ARG A 115 20.60 6.25 -0.55
N LEU A 116 19.48 5.78 0.00
CA LEU A 116 19.04 6.10 1.35
C LEU A 116 19.76 5.26 2.39
N TRP A 117 19.92 3.96 2.13
CA TRP A 117 20.61 3.04 3.02
C TRP A 117 21.28 1.89 2.25
N ARG A 118 22.32 1.31 2.87
CA ARG A 118 23.01 0.11 2.33
C ARG A 118 22.34 -1.20 2.76
N SER A 119 21.74 -1.20 3.95
CA SER A 119 21.04 -2.33 4.56
C SER A 119 19.74 -1.85 5.17
N LEU A 120 18.73 -2.72 5.17
CA LEU A 120 17.45 -2.42 5.79
C LEU A 120 17.56 -2.55 7.32
N GLU A 121 17.86 -1.44 7.98
CA GLU A 121 17.89 -1.36 9.43
C GLU A 121 16.49 -1.50 10.05
N PRO A 122 16.36 -2.01 11.29
CA PRO A 122 15.07 -2.16 11.96
C PRO A 122 14.25 -0.87 12.01
N ALA A 123 14.89 0.28 12.23
CA ALA A 123 14.20 1.57 12.27
C ALA A 123 13.55 1.95 10.92
N HIS A 124 14.22 1.66 9.80
CA HIS A 124 13.63 1.89 8.47
C HIS A 124 12.47 0.94 8.21
N TYR A 125 12.59 -0.32 8.64
CA TYR A 125 11.49 -1.27 8.54
C TYR A 125 10.23 -0.77 9.27
N GLU A 126 10.36 -0.35 10.53
CA GLU A 126 9.23 0.17 11.30
C GLU A 126 8.60 1.42 10.64
N GLU A 127 9.43 2.35 10.15
CA GLU A 127 8.95 3.53 9.43
C GLU A 127 8.20 3.14 8.15
N ILE A 128 8.72 2.18 7.38
CA ILE A 128 8.06 1.69 6.17
C ILE A 128 6.71 1.06 6.49
N ILE A 129 6.63 0.29 7.59
CA ILE A 129 5.35 -0.29 8.04
C ILE A 129 4.38 0.83 8.45
N ALA A 130 4.83 1.87 9.15
CA ALA A 130 3.99 3.01 9.50
C ALA A 130 3.44 3.74 8.26
N GLN A 131 4.30 4.04 7.27
CA GLN A 131 3.86 4.69 6.02
C GLN A 131 2.97 3.76 5.17
N THR A 132 3.23 2.46 5.20
CA THR A 132 2.39 1.43 4.57
C THR A 132 0.99 1.43 5.15
N GLN A 133 0.86 1.43 6.48
CA GLN A 133 -0.45 1.53 7.14
C GLN A 133 -1.16 2.84 6.80
N ARG A 134 -0.42 3.96 6.76
CA ARG A 134 -1.02 5.27 6.45
C ARG A 134 -1.55 5.35 5.02
N TYR A 135 -0.75 4.96 4.02
CA TYR A 135 -1.09 5.22 2.62
C TYR A 135 -1.62 4.01 1.86
N LEU A 136 -1.20 2.79 2.21
CA LEU A 136 -1.60 1.58 1.47
C LEU A 136 -2.81 0.89 2.08
N LEU A 137 -3.02 0.95 3.41
CA LEU A 137 -4.16 0.31 4.06
C LEU A 137 -5.51 0.70 3.44
N PRO A 138 -5.79 1.97 3.11
CA PRO A 138 -7.07 2.33 2.49
C PRO A 138 -7.32 1.54 1.19
N LEU A 139 -6.30 1.27 0.39
CA LEU A 139 -6.44 0.52 -0.85
C LEU A 139 -6.93 -0.90 -0.57
N TYR A 140 -6.39 -1.57 0.45
CA TYR A 140 -6.81 -2.92 0.82
C TYR A 140 -8.18 -2.93 1.52
N ARG A 141 -8.49 -1.88 2.28
CA ARG A 141 -9.79 -1.72 2.95
C ARG A 141 -10.95 -1.57 1.96
N TYR A 142 -10.80 -0.72 0.93
CA TYR A 142 -11.87 -0.46 -0.03
C TYR A 142 -11.83 -1.39 -1.25
N HIS A 143 -10.77 -2.16 -1.44
CA HIS A 143 -10.72 -3.11 -2.54
C HIS A 143 -11.77 -4.20 -2.35
N ARG A 144 -12.66 -4.34 -3.34
CA ARG A 144 -13.58 -5.47 -3.44
C ARG A 144 -12.99 -6.51 -4.37
N SER A 145 -12.59 -7.67 -3.84
CA SER A 145 -12.25 -8.82 -4.67
C SER A 145 -13.54 -9.42 -5.21
N THR A 146 -13.66 -9.52 -6.53
CA THR A 146 -14.72 -10.32 -7.14
C THR A 146 -14.33 -11.79 -6.95
N GLN A 147 -14.93 -12.49 -5.97
CA GLN A 147 -14.92 -13.95 -5.98
C GLN A 147 -15.80 -14.36 -7.17
N ILE A 148 -15.17 -14.87 -8.24
CA ILE A 148 -15.84 -15.63 -9.31
C ILE A 148 -15.54 -17.09 -9.05
#